data_AF-D7UUE3-F1
#
_entry.id   AF-D7UUE3-F1
#
_cell.length_a   1.000
_cell.length_b   1.000
_cell.length_c   1.000
_cell.angle_alpha   90.00
_cell.angle_beta   90.00
_cell.angle_gamma   90.00
#
_symmetry.space_group_name_H-M   'P 1'
#
loop_
_entity.id
_entity.type
_entity.pdbx_description
1 polymer ?
#
loop_
_entity_poly.entity_id
_entity_poly.type
_entity_poly.pdbx_seq_one_letter_code
_entity_poly.pdbx_strand_id
1 'polypeptide(L)'
;MNNTTFAFGINENINRFDAHTMKFEQIPISRENFKILTDEYLSSDFDFYFQDNILIVPATRLEPNQSWNKSLILNDQVIDFKGKYIFFFNFRELENNILYITPLTLPQIELVRNNYYLTNKY
;
A
#
# COMPACT_ATOMS: atom_id res chain seq x y z
N MET A 1 18.29 4.24 -9.11
CA MET A 1 17.12 4.49 -8.25
C MET A 1 16.86 5.98 -8.28
N ASN A 2 15.69 6.40 -8.75
CA ASN A 2 15.29 7.79 -8.60
C ASN A 2 15.16 8.07 -7.10
N ASN A 3 15.79 9.14 -6.61
CA ASN A 3 15.67 9.58 -5.22
C ASN A 3 14.26 10.13 -4.98
N THR A 4 13.25 9.27 -5.00
CA THR A 4 11.87 9.64 -4.73
C THR A 4 11.68 9.72 -3.22
N THR A 5 11.28 10.90 -2.74
CA THR A 5 11.02 11.13 -1.32
C THR A 5 9.53 11.07 -1.06
N PHE A 6 9.09 10.25 -0.10
CA PHE A 6 7.68 10.14 0.27
C PHE A 6 7.37 11.05 1.46
N ALA A 7 6.51 12.05 1.25
CA ALA A 7 6.05 12.95 2.29
C ALA A 7 4.63 12.57 2.71
N PHE A 8 4.47 12.08 3.94
CA PHE A 8 3.17 11.68 4.46
C PHE A 8 2.38 12.90 4.97
N GLY A 9 1.16 13.06 4.46
CA GLY A 9 0.20 14.02 4.99
C GLY A 9 -0.27 13.68 6.41
N ILE A 10 -0.88 14.66 7.09
CA ILE A 10 -1.56 14.43 8.36
C ILE A 10 -2.81 13.58 8.06
N ASN A 11 -2.81 12.35 8.57
CA ASN A 11 -3.76 11.33 8.17
C ASN A 11 -4.41 10.73 9.42
N GLU A 12 -5.74 10.76 9.50
CA GLU A 12 -6.47 10.07 10.57
C GLU A 12 -6.56 8.56 10.32
N ASN A 13 -6.48 8.14 9.06
CA ASN A 13 -6.68 6.76 8.65
C ASN A 13 -5.73 6.34 7.51
N ILE A 14 -5.46 5.04 7.39
CA ILE A 14 -4.76 4.41 6.25
C ILE A 14 -5.59 3.25 5.74
N ASN A 15 -5.50 3.02 4.43
CA ASN A 15 -6.12 1.89 3.79
C ASN A 15 -5.09 0.80 3.50
N ARG A 16 -5.42 -0.44 3.85
CA ARG A 16 -4.58 -1.61 3.56
C ARG A 16 -5.42 -2.80 3.16
N PHE A 17 -4.82 -3.70 2.40
CA PHE A 17 -5.31 -5.05 2.18
C PHE A 17 -4.51 -6.02 3.04
N ASP A 18 -5.21 -6.85 3.82
CA ASP A 18 -4.63 -7.99 4.55
C ASP A 18 -4.72 -9.24 3.66
N ALA A 19 -3.58 -9.69 3.13
CA ALA A 19 -3.52 -10.84 2.24
C ALA A 19 -3.77 -12.19 2.93
N HIS A 20 -3.73 -12.23 4.26
CA HIS A 20 -4.08 -13.42 5.03
C HIS A 20 -5.60 -13.55 5.19
N THR A 21 -6.28 -12.44 5.51
CA THR A 21 -7.74 -12.45 5.71
C THR A 21 -8.56 -12.10 4.46
N MET A 22 -7.88 -11.63 3.41
CA MET A 22 -8.45 -11.06 2.18
C MET A 22 -9.37 -9.86 2.42
N LYS A 23 -9.16 -9.13 3.52
CA LYS A 23 -9.97 -7.96 3.88
C LYS A 23 -9.26 -6.67 3.51
N PHE A 24 -10.04 -5.75 2.94
CA PHE A 24 -9.65 -4.35 2.82
C PHE A 24 -10.05 -3.61 4.09
N GLU A 25 -9.07 -3.04 4.78
CA GLU A 25 -9.23 -2.43 6.09
C GLU A 25 -8.90 -0.94 6.01
N GLN A 26 -9.62 -0.14 6.79
CA GLN A 26 -9.24 1.22 7.12
C GLN A 26 -8.79 1.23 8.59
N ILE A 27 -7.55 1.61 8.83
CA ILE A 27 -6.94 1.62 10.16
C ILE A 27 -6.70 3.06 10.61
N PRO A 28 -7.05 3.42 11.86
CA PRO A 28 -6.73 4.74 12.39
C PRO A 28 -5.22 4.87 12.61
N ILE A 29 -4.66 6.02 12.25
CA ILE A 29 -3.27 6.35 12.58
C ILE A 29 -3.23 7.09 13.92
N SER A 30 -2.47 6.55 14.86
CA SER A 30 -1.89 7.32 15.96
C SER A 30 -0.43 7.63 15.67
N ARG A 31 0.16 8.60 16.37
CA ARG A 31 1.60 8.91 16.26
C ARG A 31 2.49 7.67 16.50
N GLU A 32 2.08 6.79 17.41
CA GLU A 32 2.79 5.55 17.74
C GLU A 32 2.70 4.53 16.60
N ASN A 33 1.50 4.32 16.06
CA ASN A 33 1.30 3.39 14.94
C ASN A 33 1.91 3.91 13.63
N PHE A 34 2.00 5.23 13.46
CA PHE A 34 2.64 5.84 12.29
C PHE A 34 4.11 5.47 12.20
N LYS A 35 4.84 5.51 13.31
CA LYS A 35 6.25 5.12 13.35
C LYS A 35 6.42 3.64 12.99
N ILE A 36 5.56 2.77 13.50
CA ILE A 36 5.56 1.34 13.17
C ILE A 36 5.31 1.16 11.66
N LEU A 37 4.35 1.88 11.09
CA LEU A 37 4.07 1.85 9.66
C LEU A 37 5.31 2.24 8.83
N THR A 38 5.96 3.35 9.14
CA THR A 38 7.10 3.83 8.35
C THR A 38 8.37 2.99 8.57
N ASP A 39 8.67 2.63 9.82
CA ASP A 39 9.94 1.98 10.16
C ASP A 39 9.89 0.47 9.89
N GLU A 40 8.74 -0.18 10.14
CA GLU A 40 8.63 -1.64 10.04
C GLU A 40 8.00 -2.10 8.72
N TYR A 41 6.99 -1.38 8.21
CA TYR A 41 6.24 -1.84 7.03
C TYR A 41 6.68 -1.20 5.72
N LEU A 42 7.16 0.05 5.77
CA LEU A 42 7.54 0.88 4.62
C LEU A 42 9.02 1.31 4.71
N SER A 43 9.91 0.35 4.97
CA SER A 43 11.37 0.57 5.11
C SER A 43 11.99 1.25 3.88
N SER A 44 13.17 1.88 4.01
CA SER A 44 13.81 2.73 2.99
C SER A 44 13.84 2.20 1.55
N ASP A 45 13.90 0.88 1.36
CA ASP A 45 13.80 0.22 0.06
C ASP A 45 12.51 -0.61 0.00
N PHE A 46 11.38 0.02 -0.33
CA PHE A 46 10.13 -0.68 -0.61
C PHE A 46 9.79 -0.62 -2.10
N ASP A 47 9.24 -1.70 -2.61
CA ASP A 47 8.62 -1.73 -3.94
C ASP A 47 7.33 -0.92 -3.90
N PHE A 48 7.03 -0.21 -4.99
CA PHE A 48 5.78 0.51 -5.13
C PHE A 48 5.28 0.48 -6.57
N TYR A 49 3.97 0.57 -6.70
CA TYR A 49 3.26 0.53 -7.96
C TYR A 49 2.32 1.73 -8.04
N PHE A 50 2.15 2.24 -9.26
CA PHE A 50 1.14 3.25 -9.55
C PHE A 50 0.02 2.63 -10.36
N GLN A 51 -1.20 2.94 -9.95
CA GLN A 51 -2.41 2.66 -10.72
C GLN A 51 -3.32 3.87 -10.62
N ASP A 52 -3.58 4.54 -11.74
CA ASP A 52 -4.27 5.82 -11.77
C ASP A 52 -3.61 6.82 -10.78
N ASN A 53 -4.38 7.38 -9.85
CA ASN A 53 -3.91 8.26 -8.78
C ASN A 53 -3.70 7.53 -7.44
N ILE A 54 -3.52 6.20 -7.47
CA ILE A 54 -3.29 5.36 -6.30
C ILE A 54 -1.85 4.86 -6.30
N LEU A 55 -1.16 5.13 -5.20
CA LEU A 55 0.12 4.53 -4.85
C LEU A 55 -0.16 3.25 -4.06
N ILE A 56 0.42 2.15 -4.52
CA ILE A 56 0.27 0.83 -3.92
C ILE A 56 1.63 0.39 -3.40
N VAL A 57 1.69 0.07 -2.12
CA VAL A 57 2.95 -0.24 -1.45
C VAL A 57 2.83 -1.56 -0.68
N PRO A 58 3.34 -2.67 -1.26
CA PRO A 58 3.50 -3.91 -0.52
C PRO A 58 4.39 -3.70 0.72
N ALA A 59 3.95 -4.23 1.86
CA ALA A 59 4.77 -4.22 3.05
C ALA A 59 6.09 -4.96 2.83
N THR A 60 7.20 -4.37 3.29
CA THR A 60 8.51 -5.01 3.27
C THR A 60 8.68 -6.02 4.40
N ARG A 61 7.94 -5.83 5.50
CA ARG A 61 7.95 -6.75 6.65
C ARG A 61 7.51 -8.14 6.23
N LEU A 62 8.39 -9.11 6.43
CA LEU A 62 8.08 -10.52 6.27
C LEU A 62 7.32 -11.01 7.50
N GLU A 63 6.08 -11.44 7.28
CA GLU A 63 5.22 -12.03 8.29
C GLU A 63 4.61 -13.32 7.73
N PRO A 64 4.33 -14.32 8.59
CA PRO A 64 3.61 -15.52 8.16
C PRO A 64 2.29 -15.15 7.47
N ASN A 65 2.18 -15.52 6.20
CA ASN A 65 1.03 -15.23 5.36
C ASN A 65 0.72 -16.46 4.51
N GLN A 66 -0.54 -16.86 4.44
CA GLN A 66 -0.98 -18.00 3.62
C GLN A 66 -0.92 -17.69 2.12
N SER A 67 -0.84 -16.41 1.76
CA SER A 67 -0.80 -15.92 0.39
C SER A 67 0.62 -15.58 -0.10
N TRP A 68 1.68 -16.11 0.53
CA TRP A 68 3.08 -15.83 0.17
C TRP A 68 3.43 -16.22 -1.29
N ASN A 69 2.81 -17.28 -1.80
CA ASN A 69 2.92 -17.74 -3.19
C ASN A 69 1.92 -17.07 -4.14
N LYS A 70 1.25 -16.00 -3.71
CA LYS A 70 0.27 -15.27 -4.50
C LYS A 70 0.73 -13.86 -4.83
N SER A 71 0.14 -13.29 -5.87
CA SER A 71 0.23 -11.88 -6.23
C SER A 71 -1.17 -11.26 -6.19
N LEU A 72 -1.22 -9.96 -5.95
CA LEU A 72 -2.47 -9.21 -5.97
C LEU A 72 -2.67 -8.72 -7.40
N ILE A 73 -3.81 -9.08 -7.98
CA ILE A 73 -4.28 -8.41 -9.18
C ILE A 73 -5.21 -7.29 -8.74
N LEU A 74 -4.89 -6.07 -9.17
CA LEU A 74 -5.78 -4.92 -9.05
C LEU A 74 -6.03 -4.40 -10.46
N ASN A 75 -7.30 -4.34 -10.88
CA ASN A 75 -7.67 -4.16 -12.28
C ASN A 75 -6.89 -5.18 -13.16
N ASP A 76 -5.87 -4.71 -13.90
CA ASP A 76 -5.00 -5.52 -14.77
C ASP A 76 -3.52 -5.49 -14.35
N GLN A 77 -3.20 -4.85 -13.22
CA GLN A 77 -1.84 -4.77 -12.70
C GLN A 77 -1.54 -5.92 -11.74
N VAL A 78 -0.42 -6.61 -11.98
CA VAL A 78 0.11 -7.62 -11.07
C VAL A 78 1.01 -6.93 -10.04
N ILE A 79 0.66 -7.06 -8.76
CA ILE A 79 1.39 -6.50 -7.63
C ILE A 79 2.00 -7.67 -6.85
N ASP A 80 3.32 -7.78 -6.94
CA ASP A 80 4.05 -8.75 -6.15
C ASP A 80 4.23 -8.25 -4.72
N PHE A 81 3.95 -9.13 -3.77
CA PHE A 81 4.16 -8.87 -2.35
C PHE A 81 4.76 -10.09 -1.67
N LYS A 82 5.51 -9.82 -0.60
CA LYS A 82 6.11 -10.85 0.27
C LYS A 82 5.54 -10.81 1.68
N GLY A 83 5.17 -9.62 2.15
CA GLY A 83 4.58 -9.42 3.47
C GLY A 83 3.10 -9.81 3.56
N LYS A 84 2.52 -9.50 4.71
CA LYS A 84 1.09 -9.73 4.98
C LYS A 84 0.20 -8.63 4.41
N TYR A 85 0.67 -7.38 4.43
CA TYR A 85 -0.14 -6.22 4.06
C TYR A 85 0.30 -5.57 2.76
N ILE A 86 -0.66 -4.95 2.08
CA ILE A 86 -0.43 -4.06 0.95
C ILE A 86 -1.14 -2.75 1.29
N PHE A 87 -0.42 -1.64 1.30
CA PHE A 87 -0.94 -0.33 1.66
C PHE A 87 -1.32 0.46 0.41
N PHE A 88 -2.35 1.29 0.55
CA PHE A 88 -2.88 2.11 -0.53
C PHE A 88 -2.97 3.56 -0.09
N PHE A 89 -2.44 4.44 -0.93
CA PHE A 89 -2.41 5.87 -0.70
C PHE A 89 -2.88 6.61 -1.94
N ASN A 90 -3.50 7.76 -1.75
CA ASN A 90 -3.57 8.74 -2.80
C ASN A 90 -2.22 9.45 -2.86
N PHE A 91 -1.75 9.81 -4.05
CA PHE A 91 -0.50 10.54 -4.20
C PHE A 91 -0.68 11.78 -5.07
N ARG A 92 0.20 12.74 -4.84
CA ARG A 92 0.41 13.89 -5.72
C ARG A 92 1.90 14.12 -5.84
N GLU A 93 2.38 14.22 -7.07
CA GLU A 93 3.75 14.64 -7.33
C GLU A 93 3.90 16.13 -7.01
N LEU A 94 4.91 16.44 -6.20
CA LEU A 94 5.41 17.77 -5.93
C LEU A 94 6.74 17.99 -6.67
N GLU A 95 7.31 19.18 -6.54
CA GLU A 95 8.64 19.46 -7.09
C GLU A 95 9.73 18.57 -6.46
N ASN A 96 10.84 18.36 -7.19
CA ASN A 96 12.04 17.65 -6.73
C ASN A 96 11.84 16.17 -6.37
N ASN A 97 11.03 15.42 -7.13
CA ASN A 97 10.76 13.99 -6.92
C ASN A 97 10.14 13.67 -5.55
N ILE A 98 9.39 14.61 -4.98
CA ILE A 98 8.66 14.40 -3.73
C ILE A 98 7.24 13.93 -4.06
N LEU A 99 6.87 12.76 -3.55
CA LEU A 99 5.49 12.26 -3.61
C LEU A 99 4.81 12.58 -2.28
N TYR A 100 3.83 13.47 -2.32
CA TYR A 100 2.96 13.75 -1.19
C TYR A 100 1.84 12.72 -1.14
N ILE A 101 1.75 11.97 -0.03
CA ILE A 101 0.85 10.83 0.10
C ILE A 101 -0.18 11.03 1.22
N THR A 102 -1.44 10.76 0.89
CA THR A 102 -2.61 10.94 1.76
C THR A 102 -3.47 9.68 1.74
N PRO A 103 -4.47 9.54 2.61
CA PRO A 103 -5.39 8.41 2.60
C PRO A 103 -6.19 8.43 1.30
N LEU A 104 -6.74 7.27 0.95
CA LEU A 104 -7.66 7.18 -0.17
C LEU A 104 -8.96 7.95 0.15
N THR A 105 -9.51 8.58 -0.88
CA THR A 105 -10.88 9.09 -0.85
C THR A 105 -11.89 7.92 -0.88
N LEU A 106 -13.14 8.17 -0.47
CA LEU A 106 -14.20 7.14 -0.51
C LEU A 106 -14.36 6.49 -1.89
N PRO A 107 -14.40 7.24 -3.01
CA PRO A 107 -14.47 6.63 -4.35
C PRO A 107 -13.28 5.73 -4.67
N GLN A 108 -12.06 6.12 -4.27
CA GLN A 108 -10.87 5.29 -4.47
C GLN A 108 -10.92 4.00 -3.64
N ILE A 109 -11.43 4.08 -2.41
CA ILE A 109 -11.61 2.90 -1.55
C ILE A 109 -12.57 1.90 -2.21
N GLU A 110 -13.71 2.38 -2.72
CA GLU A 110 -14.69 1.54 -3.42
C GLU A 110 -14.11 0.93 -4.70
N LEU A 111 -13.37 1.73 -5.48
CA LEU A 111 -12.69 1.27 -6.68
C LEU A 111 -11.72 0.13 -6.39
N VAL A 112 -10.90 0.26 -5.33
CA VAL A 112 -9.96 -0.80 -4.96
C VAL A 112 -10.73 -2.05 -4.53
N ARG A 113 -11.69 -1.91 -3.60
CA ARG A 113 -12.46 -3.04 -3.07
C ARG A 113 -13.18 -3.87 -4.14
N ASN A 114 -13.66 -3.23 -5.19
CA ASN A 114 -14.46 -3.90 -6.21
C ASN A 114 -13.62 -4.57 -7.29
N ASN A 115 -12.31 -4.30 -7.36
CA ASN A 115 -11.48 -4.69 -8.51
C ASN A 115 -10.19 -5.41 -8.13
N TYR A 116 -10.15 -6.09 -6.98
CA TYR A 116 -8.99 -6.90 -6.60
C TYR A 116 -9.30 -8.39 -6.50
N TYR A 117 -8.30 -9.22 -6.79
CA TYR A 117 -8.29 -10.64 -6.43
C TYR A 117 -6.84 -11.15 -6.28
N LEU A 118 -6.68 -12.29 -5.61
CA LEU A 118 -5.37 -12.94 -5.50
C LEU A 118 -5.23 -14.05 -6.54
N THR A 119 -4.06 -14.14 -7.17
CA THR A 119 -3.70 -15.23 -8.08
C THR A 119 -2.40 -15.89 -7.66
N ASN A 120 -2.16 -17.13 -8.06
CA ASN A 120 -0.88 -17.80 -7.78
C ASN A 120 0.24 -17.17 -8.62
N LYS A 121 1.42 -17.05 -8.03
CA LYS A 121 2.66 -16.76 -8.78
C LYS A 121 2.95 -17.95 -9.69
N TYR A 122 3.22 -17.66 -10.97
CA TYR A 122 3.57 -18.65 -11.98
C TYR A 122 4.89 -19.37 -11.64
#